data_AF-A0A9P7WR96-F1
#
_entry.id   AF-A0A9P7WR96-F1
#
_cell.length_a   1.000
_cell.length_b   1.000
_cell.length_c   1.000
_cell.angle_alpha   90.00
_cell.angle_beta   90.00
_cell.angle_gamma   90.00
#
_symmetry.space_group_name_H-M   'P 1'
#
loop_
_entity.id
_entity.type
_entity.pdbx_description
1 polymer ?
#
loop_
_entity_poly.entity_id
_entity_poly.type
_entity_poly.pdbx_seq_one_letter_code
_entity_poly.pdbx_strand_id
1 'polypeptide(L)'
;MSKHTHVNTQLPHPPVFSLPSTSSKISVRADTSTRRRHIRLLNDILHLSIQRGQWDKANRAWAILARCPEVDWRAMWHIGLLLIGKQYDQGGGLNLDDGSSLSATTSRDRVDYLKTLMLRYPTRRESLLRELSLELISQERYTEALDELELYLPIFPYHDNPILHLYAGLLCLYLAQKRPSEGKQLLSSSSMPASLDISNLSTDRARSAQRYLDRAKTLDPGNPTASTFLALLEGMFPQAGRIDRDEDEMNDEDDDDSDSDDDEGRYGDVQLPPPESVDRIGVDFADAVDEAWVERGAKKVRVAKG
;
A
#
# COMPACT_ATOMS: atom_id res chain seq x y z
N MET A 1 27.34 -16.98 69.73
CA MET A 1 27.27 -15.59 69.24
C MET A 1 26.35 -15.58 68.02
N SER A 2 25.07 -15.27 68.26
CA SER A 2 24.00 -15.29 67.26
C SER A 2 24.08 -14.10 66.32
N LYS A 3 23.90 -14.32 65.01
CA LYS A 3 23.61 -13.26 64.04
C LYS A 3 22.15 -13.40 63.60
N HIS A 4 21.38 -12.37 63.88
CA HIS A 4 19.97 -12.22 63.57
C HIS A 4 19.73 -12.16 62.05
N THR A 5 18.88 -13.04 61.54
CA THR A 5 18.27 -12.96 60.22
C THR A 5 16.98 -12.14 60.32
N HIS A 6 16.97 -10.93 59.78
CA HIS A 6 15.78 -10.12 59.57
C HIS A 6 14.99 -10.67 58.37
N VAL A 7 13.81 -11.21 58.62
CA VAL A 7 12.83 -11.58 57.60
C VAL A 7 12.01 -10.34 57.27
N ASN A 8 12.28 -9.75 56.10
CA ASN A 8 11.53 -8.61 55.57
C ASN A 8 10.23 -9.14 54.94
N THR A 9 9.09 -8.80 55.54
CA THR A 9 7.77 -9.27 55.10
C THR A 9 7.17 -8.20 54.18
N GLN A 10 7.30 -8.41 52.87
CA GLN A 10 6.64 -7.56 51.86
C GLN A 10 5.13 -7.83 51.86
N LEU A 11 4.35 -6.76 52.04
CA LEU A 11 2.90 -6.76 51.90
C LEU A 11 2.49 -6.89 50.41
N PRO A 12 1.37 -7.56 50.10
CA PRO A 12 0.88 -7.70 48.73
C PRO A 12 0.34 -6.36 48.21
N HIS A 13 0.88 -5.92 47.08
CA HIS A 13 0.39 -4.75 46.35
C HIS A 13 -1.03 -5.00 45.80
N PRO A 14 -1.97 -4.06 45.94
CA PRO A 14 -3.27 -4.16 45.28
C PRO A 14 -3.12 -4.05 43.75
N PRO A 15 -3.98 -4.72 42.96
CA PRO A 15 -3.94 -4.63 41.50
C PRO A 15 -4.27 -3.21 41.04
N VAL A 16 -3.27 -2.53 40.47
CA VAL A 16 -3.39 -1.22 39.83
C VAL A 16 -3.99 -1.42 38.43
N PHE A 17 -5.30 -1.61 38.37
CA PHE A 17 -6.10 -1.41 37.16
C PHE A 17 -7.31 -0.54 37.51
N SER A 18 -7.04 0.70 37.92
CA SER A 18 -8.03 1.76 37.95
C SER A 18 -8.17 2.32 36.53
N LEU A 19 -9.17 1.84 35.80
CA LEU A 19 -9.62 2.47 34.56
C LEU A 19 -10.04 3.92 34.87
N PRO A 20 -9.56 4.93 34.14
CA PRO A 20 -10.01 6.30 34.31
C PRO A 20 -11.50 6.37 33.97
N SER A 21 -12.33 6.56 35.00
CA SER A 21 -13.74 6.90 34.85
C SER A 21 -13.82 8.35 34.38
N THR A 22 -13.58 8.57 33.09
CA THR A 22 -13.99 9.79 32.42
C THR A 22 -15.50 9.70 32.22
N SER A 23 -16.23 10.10 33.27
CA SER A 23 -17.66 10.45 33.23
C SER A 23 -17.85 11.74 32.39
N SER A 24 -17.35 11.73 31.16
CA SER A 24 -17.96 12.50 30.08
C SER A 24 -19.32 11.87 29.88
N LYS A 25 -20.38 12.61 30.16
CA LYS A 25 -21.74 12.25 29.78
C LYS A 25 -21.75 12.07 28.26
N ILE A 26 -21.37 10.89 27.77
CA ILE A 26 -21.76 10.38 26.47
C ILE A 26 -23.27 10.27 26.63
N SER A 27 -23.95 11.34 26.25
CA SER A 27 -25.36 11.33 25.96
C SER A 27 -25.52 10.26 24.89
N VAL A 28 -25.80 9.03 25.33
CA VAL A 28 -26.35 7.94 24.51
C VAL A 28 -27.75 8.40 24.10
N ARG A 29 -27.83 9.48 23.32
CA ARG A 29 -28.87 9.59 22.33
C ARG A 29 -28.53 8.46 21.38
N ALA A 30 -29.16 7.34 21.66
CA ALA A 30 -29.42 6.32 20.69
C ALA A 30 -30.00 7.05 19.48
N ASP A 31 -29.14 7.50 18.58
CA ASP A 31 -29.52 7.88 17.24
C ASP A 31 -29.88 6.56 16.53
N THR A 32 -30.94 5.92 16.99
CA THR A 32 -31.48 4.68 16.49
C THR A 32 -32.48 5.01 15.40
N SER A 33 -32.03 5.75 14.39
CA SER A 33 -32.78 5.73 13.15
C SER A 33 -32.76 4.27 12.66
N THR A 34 -33.92 3.77 12.22
CA THR A 34 -34.05 2.42 11.64
C THR A 34 -32.98 2.20 10.56
N ARG A 35 -32.66 3.25 9.81
CA ARG A 35 -31.57 3.28 8.82
C ARG A 35 -30.19 2.99 9.42
N ARG A 36 -29.77 3.67 10.50
CA ARG A 36 -28.49 3.39 11.18
C ARG A 36 -28.43 1.97 11.77
N ARG A 37 -29.57 1.39 12.15
CA ARG A 37 -29.64 -0.02 12.55
C ARG A 37 -29.40 -0.94 11.35
N HIS A 38 -30.02 -0.67 10.20
CA HIS A 38 -29.81 -1.47 8.98
C HIS A 38 -28.37 -1.38 8.46
N ILE A 39 -27.74 -0.20 8.47
CA ILE A 39 -26.34 -0.06 8.05
C ILE A 39 -25.41 -0.89 8.93
N ARG A 40 -25.60 -0.86 10.25
CA ARG A 40 -24.83 -1.70 11.19
C ARG A 40 -25.03 -3.19 10.93
N LEU A 41 -26.28 -3.63 10.80
CA LEU A 41 -26.59 -5.04 10.49
C LEU A 41 -25.98 -5.46 9.15
N LEU A 42 -25.99 -4.59 8.15
CA LEU A 42 -25.40 -4.89 6.86
C LEU A 42 -23.87 -4.99 6.93
N ASN A 43 -23.23 -4.16 7.76
CA ASN A 43 -21.81 -4.26 8.04
C ASN A 43 -21.46 -5.56 8.79
N ASP A 44 -22.29 -5.97 9.76
CA ASP A 44 -22.12 -7.24 10.46
C ASP A 44 -22.27 -8.42 9.49
N ILE A 45 -23.28 -8.39 8.61
CA ILE A 45 -23.49 -9.41 7.58
C ILE A 45 -22.29 -9.48 6.62
N LEU A 46 -21.73 -8.33 6.21
CA LEU A 46 -20.54 -8.26 5.37
C LEU A 46 -19.36 -8.99 6.03
N HIS A 47 -19.00 -8.62 7.26
CA HIS A 47 -17.86 -9.24 7.96
C HIS A 47 -18.10 -10.72 8.27
N LEU A 48 -19.30 -11.11 8.68
CA LEU A 48 -19.65 -12.52 8.88
C LEU A 48 -19.59 -13.33 7.58
N SER A 49 -19.99 -12.72 6.45
CA SER A 49 -19.90 -13.38 5.14
C SER A 49 -18.45 -13.56 4.71
N ILE A 50 -17.58 -12.59 4.96
CA ILE A 50 -16.12 -12.69 4.73
C ILE A 50 -15.52 -13.81 5.58
N GLN A 51 -15.81 -13.85 6.89
CA GLN A 51 -15.29 -14.88 7.80
C GLN A 51 -15.75 -16.30 7.42
N ARG A 52 -16.96 -16.43 6.86
CA ARG A 52 -17.51 -17.71 6.38
C ARG A 52 -17.09 -18.08 4.96
N GLY A 53 -16.32 -17.22 4.28
CA GLY A 53 -15.95 -17.41 2.87
C GLY A 53 -17.13 -17.33 1.91
N GLN A 54 -18.23 -16.66 2.25
CA GLN A 54 -19.39 -16.48 1.38
C GLN A 54 -19.23 -15.19 0.55
N TRP A 55 -18.33 -15.20 -0.43
CA TRP A 55 -17.92 -13.98 -1.16
C TRP A 55 -19.06 -13.34 -1.95
N ASP A 56 -19.98 -14.11 -2.52
CA ASP A 56 -21.14 -13.56 -3.23
C ASP A 56 -22.08 -12.73 -2.33
N LYS A 57 -22.21 -13.13 -1.07
CA LYS A 57 -23.02 -12.39 -0.09
C LYS A 57 -22.26 -11.18 0.43
N ALA A 58 -20.97 -11.34 0.69
CA ALA A 58 -20.09 -10.23 1.07
C ALA A 58 -20.08 -9.14 -0.01
N ASN A 59 -19.95 -9.53 -1.28
CA ASN A 59 -19.93 -8.58 -2.40
C ASN A 59 -21.27 -7.83 -2.54
N ARG A 60 -22.40 -8.53 -2.43
CA ARG A 60 -23.72 -7.87 -2.42
C ARG A 60 -23.90 -6.91 -1.25
N ALA A 61 -23.48 -7.31 -0.05
CA ALA A 61 -23.55 -6.46 1.14
C ALA A 61 -22.65 -5.21 0.97
N TRP A 62 -21.44 -5.39 0.45
CA TRP A 62 -20.50 -4.32 0.14
C TRP A 62 -21.05 -3.34 -0.90
N ALA A 63 -21.62 -3.83 -2.00
CA ALA A 63 -22.22 -2.98 -3.03
C ALA A 63 -23.34 -2.08 -2.49
N ILE A 64 -24.16 -2.61 -1.57
CA ILE A 64 -25.21 -1.83 -0.89
C ILE A 64 -24.59 -0.82 0.08
N LEU A 65 -23.57 -1.21 0.86
CA LEU A 65 -22.88 -0.31 1.80
C LEU A 65 -22.17 0.84 1.08
N ALA A 66 -21.51 0.58 -0.04
CA ALA A 66 -20.80 1.60 -0.82
C ALA A 66 -21.74 2.69 -1.39
N ARG A 67 -23.04 2.38 -1.55
CA ARG A 67 -24.08 3.33 -1.97
C ARG A 67 -24.64 4.17 -0.83
N CYS A 68 -24.34 3.84 0.42
CA CYS A 68 -24.86 4.56 1.58
C CYS A 68 -23.95 5.76 1.88
N PRO A 69 -24.43 7.01 1.82
CA PRO A 69 -23.61 8.20 2.10
C PRO A 69 -23.13 8.28 3.55
N GLU A 70 -23.78 7.59 4.48
CA GLU A 70 -23.36 7.54 5.89
C GLU A 70 -22.16 6.63 6.13
N VAL A 71 -21.82 5.80 5.15
CA VAL A 71 -20.73 4.84 5.24
C VAL A 71 -19.54 5.43 4.50
N ASP A 72 -18.45 5.71 5.22
CA ASP A 72 -17.19 6.08 4.61
C ASP A 72 -16.55 4.85 3.97
N TRP A 73 -17.06 4.45 2.80
CA TRP A 73 -16.52 3.34 2.03
C TRP A 73 -15.05 3.57 1.65
N ARG A 74 -14.60 4.83 1.58
CA ARG A 74 -13.20 5.19 1.33
C ARG A 74 -12.32 4.78 2.49
N ALA A 75 -12.84 4.71 3.72
CA ALA A 75 -12.12 4.13 4.85
C ALA A 75 -11.96 2.61 4.74
N MET A 76 -12.85 1.95 4.02
CA MET A 76 -12.94 0.50 3.91
C MET A 76 -12.48 -0.04 2.55
N TRP A 77 -11.65 0.71 1.82
CA TRP A 77 -11.15 0.33 0.49
C TRP A 77 -10.48 -1.05 0.46
N HIS A 78 -9.83 -1.46 1.56
CA HIS A 78 -9.20 -2.78 1.71
C HIS A 78 -10.23 -3.93 1.62
N ILE A 79 -11.48 -3.71 2.03
CA ILE A 79 -12.56 -4.69 1.86
C ILE A 79 -12.88 -4.85 0.38
N GLY A 80 -12.97 -3.75 -0.37
CA GLY A 80 -13.14 -3.78 -1.83
C GLY A 80 -12.01 -4.57 -2.50
N LEU A 81 -10.76 -4.28 -2.15
CA LEU A 81 -9.59 -5.00 -2.66
C LEU A 81 -9.64 -6.51 -2.34
N LEU A 82 -10.00 -6.87 -1.12
CA LEU A 82 -10.16 -8.26 -0.67
C LEU A 82 -11.23 -8.99 -1.51
N LEU A 83 -12.37 -8.35 -1.75
CA LEU A 83 -13.47 -8.94 -2.51
C LEU A 83 -13.10 -9.17 -3.97
N ILE A 84 -12.40 -8.24 -4.61
CA ILE A 84 -11.88 -8.40 -5.98
C ILE A 84 -10.98 -9.65 -6.06
N GLY A 85 -10.09 -9.82 -5.08
CA GLY A 85 -9.18 -10.97 -5.02
C GLY A 85 -9.88 -12.33 -4.88
N LYS A 86 -11.08 -12.38 -4.30
CA LYS A 86 -11.77 -13.64 -3.94
C LYS A 86 -12.94 -14.01 -4.84
N GLN A 87 -13.48 -13.06 -5.59
CA GLN A 87 -14.60 -13.29 -6.49
C GLN A 87 -14.28 -14.30 -7.60
N TYR A 88 -13.04 -14.32 -8.09
CA TYR A 88 -12.63 -15.20 -9.17
C TYR A 88 -12.29 -16.62 -8.72
N ASP A 89 -11.96 -16.80 -7.44
CA ASP A 89 -11.58 -18.08 -6.83
C ASP A 89 -12.80 -19.03 -6.71
N GLN A 90 -14.01 -18.48 -6.47
CA GLN A 90 -15.23 -19.29 -6.30
C GLN A 90 -16.05 -19.50 -7.58
N GLY A 91 -15.88 -18.66 -8.59
CA GLY A 91 -16.70 -18.67 -9.81
C GLY A 91 -16.26 -19.63 -10.92
N GLY A 92 -15.23 -20.47 -10.71
CA GLY A 92 -14.49 -21.14 -11.78
C GLY A 92 -14.27 -22.64 -11.64
N GLY A 93 -15.02 -23.34 -10.78
CA GLY A 93 -15.04 -24.79 -10.80
C GLY A 93 -15.81 -25.28 -12.02
N LEU A 94 -15.10 -25.60 -13.12
CA LEU A 94 -15.31 -26.78 -14.00
C LEU A 94 -14.57 -26.75 -15.36
N ASN A 95 -13.79 -25.72 -15.71
CA ASN A 95 -12.94 -25.78 -16.92
C ASN A 95 -11.46 -25.93 -16.53
N LEU A 96 -11.04 -27.19 -16.41
CA LEU A 96 -9.77 -27.67 -15.86
C LEU A 96 -8.51 -27.44 -16.72
N ASP A 97 -8.56 -26.64 -17.79
CA ASP A 97 -7.45 -26.61 -18.77
C ASP A 97 -6.79 -25.24 -19.00
N ASP A 98 -7.17 -24.18 -18.26
CA ASP A 98 -6.52 -22.86 -18.37
C ASP A 98 -6.40 -22.13 -17.00
N GLY A 99 -5.80 -22.80 -16.02
CA GLY A 99 -5.66 -22.30 -14.65
C GLY A 99 -4.74 -21.08 -14.50
N SER A 100 -3.95 -20.72 -15.52
CA SER A 100 -2.98 -19.61 -15.45
C SER A 100 -3.62 -18.25 -15.76
N SER A 101 -4.62 -18.22 -16.65
CA SER A 101 -5.18 -16.95 -17.15
C SER A 101 -6.02 -16.22 -16.09
N LEU A 102 -6.80 -16.95 -15.28
CA LEU A 102 -7.74 -16.36 -14.32
C LEU A 102 -7.06 -15.67 -13.12
N SER A 103 -5.94 -16.22 -12.66
CA SER A 103 -5.16 -15.60 -11.57
C SER A 103 -4.54 -14.27 -12.02
N ALA A 104 -4.02 -14.24 -13.26
CA ALA A 104 -3.45 -13.04 -13.84
C ALA A 104 -4.49 -11.91 -14.02
N THR A 105 -5.71 -12.23 -14.46
CA THR A 105 -6.78 -11.22 -14.61
C THR A 105 -7.20 -10.61 -13.28
N THR A 106 -7.32 -11.43 -12.23
CA THR A 106 -7.70 -10.97 -10.88
C THR A 106 -6.66 -10.00 -10.32
N SER A 107 -5.40 -10.35 -10.50
CA SER A 107 -4.27 -9.57 -10.03
C SER A 107 -4.17 -8.22 -10.76
N ARG A 108 -4.46 -8.20 -12.07
CA ARG A 108 -4.56 -6.97 -12.86
C ARG A 108 -5.71 -6.07 -12.38
N ASP A 109 -6.90 -6.63 -12.15
CA ASP A 109 -8.05 -5.87 -11.65
C ASP A 109 -7.77 -5.20 -10.29
N ARG A 110 -6.99 -5.85 -9.41
CA ARG A 110 -6.56 -5.28 -8.13
C ARG A 110 -5.65 -4.07 -8.30
N VAL A 111 -4.68 -4.15 -9.21
CA VAL A 111 -3.79 -3.04 -9.56
C VAL A 111 -4.58 -1.87 -10.15
N ASP A 112 -5.47 -2.14 -11.09
CA ASP A 112 -6.31 -1.12 -11.72
C ASP A 112 -7.25 -0.44 -10.71
N TYR A 113 -7.80 -1.21 -9.77
CA TYR A 113 -8.59 -0.69 -8.66
C TYR A 113 -7.77 0.25 -7.76
N LEU A 114 -6.56 -0.14 -7.35
CA LEU A 114 -5.67 0.70 -6.54
C LEU A 114 -5.25 1.98 -7.27
N LYS A 115 -4.88 1.89 -8.55
CA LYS A 115 -4.55 3.07 -9.38
C LYS A 115 -5.74 4.03 -9.48
N THR A 116 -6.95 3.50 -9.69
CA THR A 116 -8.18 4.31 -9.70
C THR A 116 -8.43 5.00 -8.35
N LEU A 117 -8.19 4.30 -7.23
CA LEU A 117 -8.33 4.89 -5.90
C LEU A 117 -7.28 5.97 -5.62
N MET A 118 -6.04 5.78 -6.06
CA MET A 118 -4.98 6.79 -5.89
C MET A 118 -5.29 8.09 -6.62
N LEU A 119 -5.85 8.01 -7.83
CA LEU A 119 -6.27 9.19 -8.58
C LEU A 119 -7.38 9.96 -7.85
N ARG A 120 -8.36 9.24 -7.28
CA ARG A 120 -9.53 9.83 -6.63
C ARG A 120 -9.26 10.34 -5.21
N TYR A 121 -8.32 9.74 -4.49
CA TYR A 121 -8.12 10.00 -3.05
C TYR A 121 -6.68 10.38 -2.71
N PRO A 122 -6.29 11.65 -2.96
CA PRO A 122 -4.92 12.12 -2.72
C PRO A 122 -4.48 11.97 -1.25
N THR A 123 -5.38 12.17 -0.29
CA THR A 123 -5.08 12.13 1.15
C THR A 123 -4.57 10.77 1.65
N ARG A 124 -4.90 9.67 0.95
CA ARG A 124 -4.52 8.31 1.35
C ARG A 124 -3.57 7.64 0.37
N ARG A 125 -3.03 8.39 -0.60
CA ARG A 125 -2.15 7.86 -1.65
C ARG A 125 -0.95 7.11 -1.08
N GLU A 126 -0.40 7.51 0.06
CA GLU A 126 0.75 6.84 0.66
C GLU A 126 0.44 5.38 1.05
N SER A 127 -0.67 5.15 1.75
CA SER A 127 -1.11 3.80 2.09
C SER A 127 -1.50 2.98 0.86
N LEU A 128 -2.11 3.63 -0.14
CA LEU A 128 -2.48 2.98 -1.40
C LEU A 128 -1.24 2.60 -2.23
N LEU A 129 -0.22 3.46 -2.28
CA LEU A 129 1.04 3.21 -2.99
C LEU A 129 1.83 2.07 -2.33
N ARG A 130 1.83 2.03 -1.00
CA ARG A 130 2.39 0.90 -0.25
C ARG A 130 1.71 -0.42 -0.63
N GLU A 131 0.38 -0.43 -0.70
CA GLU A 131 -0.35 -1.65 -1.08
C GLU A 131 -0.14 -1.99 -2.56
N LEU A 132 -0.13 -0.99 -3.45
CA LEU A 132 0.10 -1.15 -4.88
C LEU A 132 1.48 -1.78 -5.16
N SER A 133 2.53 -1.29 -4.50
CA SER A 133 3.87 -1.85 -4.64
C SER A 133 3.94 -3.31 -4.15
N LEU A 134 3.31 -3.64 -3.02
CA LEU A 134 3.22 -5.03 -2.54
C LEU A 134 2.43 -5.93 -3.50
N GLU A 135 1.36 -5.42 -4.09
CA GLU A 135 0.56 -6.15 -5.08
C GLU A 135 1.40 -6.44 -6.34
N LEU A 136 2.13 -5.45 -6.87
CA LEU A 136 3.03 -5.64 -8.01
C LEU A 136 4.18 -6.61 -7.70
N ILE A 137 4.73 -6.55 -6.50
CA ILE A 137 5.75 -7.51 -6.00
C ILE A 137 5.20 -8.94 -5.98
N SER A 138 3.95 -9.12 -5.51
CA SER A 138 3.31 -10.44 -5.47
C SER A 138 3.04 -11.03 -6.86
N GLN A 139 2.95 -10.16 -7.88
CA GLN A 139 2.79 -10.52 -9.29
C GLN A 139 4.13 -10.68 -10.02
N GLU A 140 5.26 -10.61 -9.31
CA GLU A 140 6.61 -10.62 -9.87
C GLU A 140 6.90 -9.48 -10.87
N ARG A 141 6.09 -8.41 -10.87
CA ARG A 141 6.25 -7.21 -11.72
C ARG A 141 7.15 -6.19 -11.06
N TYR A 142 8.37 -6.61 -10.72
CA TYR A 142 9.31 -5.82 -9.90
C TYR A 142 9.75 -4.52 -10.56
N THR A 143 9.90 -4.49 -11.89
CA THR A 143 10.31 -3.29 -12.62
C THR A 143 9.24 -2.21 -12.55
N GLU A 144 7.98 -2.56 -12.82
CA GLU A 144 6.87 -1.62 -12.73
C GLU A 144 6.62 -1.16 -11.29
N ALA A 145 6.80 -2.05 -10.30
CA ALA A 145 6.74 -1.67 -8.90
C ALA A 145 7.79 -0.60 -8.56
N LEU A 146 9.01 -0.75 -9.10
CA LEU A 146 10.07 0.22 -8.91
C LEU A 146 9.76 1.54 -9.66
N ASP A 147 9.34 1.48 -10.92
CA ASP A 147 9.00 2.67 -11.72
C ASP A 147 7.90 3.51 -11.05
N GLU A 148 6.86 2.86 -10.51
CA GLU A 148 5.79 3.55 -9.75
C GLU A 148 6.32 4.17 -8.45
N LEU A 149 7.21 3.49 -7.72
CA LEU A 149 7.84 4.06 -6.52
C LEU A 149 8.74 5.25 -6.87
N GLU A 150 9.58 5.14 -7.90
CA GLU A 150 10.47 6.21 -8.38
C GLU A 150 9.68 7.44 -8.85
N LEU A 151 8.50 7.24 -9.43
CA LEU A 151 7.60 8.32 -9.82
C LEU A 151 7.08 9.13 -8.61
N TYR A 152 6.75 8.46 -7.51
CA TYR A 152 6.11 9.11 -6.35
C TYR A 152 7.09 9.55 -5.26
N LEU A 153 8.22 8.85 -5.07
CA LEU A 153 9.18 9.13 -3.99
C LEU A 153 9.71 10.57 -3.94
N PRO A 154 9.96 11.28 -5.06
CA PRO A 154 10.39 12.68 -5.01
C PRO A 154 9.32 13.66 -4.52
N ILE A 155 8.04 13.25 -4.51
CA ILE A 155 6.91 14.14 -4.24
C ILE A 155 6.58 14.14 -2.73
N PHE A 156 6.26 15.30 -2.16
CA PHE A 156 5.72 15.39 -0.80
C PHE A 156 4.30 14.79 -0.75
N PRO A 157 3.93 13.93 0.22
CA PRO A 157 4.68 13.55 1.43
C PRO A 157 5.49 12.25 1.32
N TYR A 158 5.54 11.58 0.17
CA TYR A 158 6.16 10.25 0.03
C TYR A 158 7.66 10.24 0.28
N HIS A 159 8.33 11.37 0.03
CA HIS A 159 9.77 11.51 0.23
C HIS A 159 10.22 11.29 1.69
N ASP A 160 9.31 11.43 2.65
CA ASP A 160 9.56 11.27 4.09
C ASP A 160 9.18 9.87 4.62
N ASN A 161 8.65 8.99 3.79
CA ASN A 161 8.27 7.66 4.24
C ASN A 161 9.48 6.68 4.15
N PRO A 162 10.05 6.22 5.29
CA PRO A 162 11.19 5.30 5.29
C PRO A 162 10.86 3.92 4.68
N ILE A 163 9.61 3.47 4.78
CA ILE A 163 9.17 2.16 4.29
C ILE A 163 9.15 2.14 2.76
N LEU A 164 8.73 3.22 2.11
CA LEU A 164 8.71 3.28 0.64
C LEU A 164 10.14 3.29 0.06
N HIS A 165 11.05 4.05 0.67
CA HIS A 165 12.48 4.01 0.33
C HIS A 165 13.08 2.62 0.58
N LEU A 166 12.71 1.95 1.67
CA LEU A 166 13.13 0.58 1.94
C LEU A 166 12.68 -0.38 0.82
N TYR A 167 11.41 -0.30 0.38
CA TYR A 167 10.92 -1.13 -0.72
C TYR A 167 11.63 -0.85 -2.04
N ALA A 168 11.86 0.42 -2.39
CA ALA A 168 12.61 0.79 -3.60
C ALA A 168 14.05 0.25 -3.55
N GLY A 169 14.73 0.38 -2.40
CA GLY A 169 16.06 -0.15 -2.19
C GLY A 169 16.14 -1.67 -2.33
N LEU A 170 15.22 -2.40 -1.69
CA LEU A 170 15.14 -3.86 -1.79
C LEU A 170 14.80 -4.33 -3.21
N LEU A 171 13.91 -3.65 -3.92
CA LEU A 171 13.59 -3.92 -5.32
C LEU A 171 14.79 -3.70 -6.23
N CYS A 172 15.55 -2.61 -6.02
CA CYS A 172 16.80 -2.37 -6.74
C CYS A 172 17.80 -3.50 -6.53
N LEU A 173 17.98 -3.97 -5.28
CA LEU A 173 18.85 -5.11 -4.97
C LEU A 173 18.37 -6.40 -5.64
N TYR A 174 17.06 -6.65 -5.59
CA TYR A 174 16.48 -7.82 -6.22
C TYR A 174 16.70 -7.83 -7.73
N LEU A 175 16.45 -6.70 -8.40
CA LEU A 175 16.67 -6.55 -9.84
C LEU A 175 18.15 -6.57 -10.23
N ALA A 176 19.04 -6.16 -9.31
CA ALA A 176 20.48 -6.21 -9.53
C ALA A 176 21.02 -7.64 -9.54
N GLN A 177 20.34 -8.58 -8.85
CA GLN A 177 20.67 -10.00 -8.88
C GLN A 177 20.39 -10.53 -10.29
N LYS A 178 21.45 -10.77 -11.06
CA LYS A 178 21.35 -11.41 -12.37
C LYS A 178 20.74 -12.80 -12.17
N ARG A 179 19.45 -12.98 -12.53
CA ARG A 179 18.89 -14.33 -12.61
C ARG A 179 19.78 -15.11 -13.57
N PRO A 180 20.33 -16.26 -13.16
CA PRO A 180 21.10 -17.10 -14.07
C PRO A 180 20.17 -17.38 -15.25
N SER A 181 20.51 -16.81 -16.39
CA SER A 181 19.72 -16.91 -17.62
C SER A 181 19.31 -18.35 -17.81
N GLU A 182 18.02 -18.59 -18.06
CA GLU A 182 17.38 -19.91 -18.23
C GLU A 182 17.99 -20.77 -19.36
N GLY A 183 19.10 -20.35 -19.96
CA GLY A 183 19.90 -21.10 -20.92
C GLY A 183 20.99 -21.93 -20.25
N LYS A 184 20.71 -23.23 -20.09
CA LYS A 184 21.64 -24.35 -19.77
C LYS A 184 21.89 -24.65 -18.28
N GLN A 185 20.85 -25.08 -17.58
CA GLN A 185 21.03 -26.03 -16.48
C GLN A 185 21.31 -27.43 -17.06
N LEU A 186 22.58 -27.76 -17.29
CA LEU A 186 23.01 -29.15 -17.31
C LEU A 186 23.36 -29.54 -15.88
N LEU A 187 22.41 -30.22 -15.21
CA LEU A 187 22.63 -31.23 -14.17
C LEU A 187 23.71 -30.90 -13.12
N SER A 188 23.37 -30.10 -12.12
CA SER A 188 24.07 -30.12 -10.84
C SER A 188 23.08 -29.92 -9.72
N SER A 189 22.44 -31.03 -9.33
CA SER A 189 21.59 -31.15 -8.17
C SER A 189 22.44 -31.14 -6.89
N SER A 190 22.58 -29.98 -6.25
CA SER A 190 22.86 -29.92 -4.82
C SER A 190 22.10 -28.77 -4.19
N SER A 191 21.15 -29.14 -3.34
CA SER A 191 20.24 -28.32 -2.57
C SER A 191 20.98 -27.38 -1.61
N MET A 192 20.99 -26.08 -1.92
CA MET A 192 20.90 -24.97 -0.97
C MET A 192 20.41 -23.72 -1.72
N PRO A 193 19.51 -22.89 -1.16
CA PRO A 193 19.15 -21.61 -1.75
C PRO A 193 20.35 -20.66 -1.68
N ALA A 194 20.92 -20.41 -2.85
CA ALA A 194 21.63 -19.21 -3.29
C ALA A 194 22.32 -18.39 -2.18
N SER A 195 23.61 -18.64 -1.95
CA SER A 195 24.49 -17.49 -1.71
C SER A 195 24.30 -16.56 -2.90
N LEU A 196 23.99 -15.29 -2.65
CA LEU A 196 23.94 -14.27 -3.69
C LEU A 196 25.24 -14.39 -4.50
N ASP A 197 25.14 -14.75 -5.78
CA ASP A 197 26.30 -14.78 -6.69
C ASP A 197 26.68 -13.33 -7.00
N ILE A 198 27.40 -12.75 -6.05
CA ILE A 198 27.75 -11.33 -5.93
C ILE A 198 28.61 -10.84 -7.10
N SER A 199 29.32 -11.74 -7.77
CA SER A 199 30.24 -11.42 -8.87
C SER A 199 29.56 -10.80 -10.11
N ASN A 200 28.24 -10.91 -10.23
CA ASN A 200 27.48 -10.45 -11.39
C ASN A 200 26.44 -9.37 -11.06
N LEU A 201 26.52 -8.72 -9.90
CA LEU A 201 25.57 -7.68 -9.51
C LEU A 201 25.74 -6.42 -10.38
N SER A 202 24.64 -5.88 -10.90
CA SER A 202 24.70 -4.59 -11.61
C SER A 202 25.09 -3.47 -10.66
N THR A 203 26.28 -2.89 -10.86
CA THR A 203 26.83 -1.82 -10.01
C THR A 203 25.89 -0.62 -9.93
N ASP A 204 25.22 -0.25 -11.03
CA ASP A 204 24.34 0.93 -11.06
C ASP A 204 23.10 0.73 -10.19
N ARG A 205 22.47 -0.45 -10.27
CA ARG A 205 21.32 -0.79 -9.41
C ARG A 205 21.73 -0.94 -7.94
N ALA A 206 22.94 -1.43 -7.66
CA ALA A 206 23.48 -1.49 -6.30
C ALA A 206 23.70 -0.08 -5.71
N ARG A 207 24.20 0.87 -6.51
CA ARG A 207 24.32 2.28 -6.08
C ARG A 207 22.95 2.92 -5.84
N SER A 208 21.98 2.71 -6.71
CA SER A 208 20.60 3.21 -6.49
C SER A 208 20.00 2.60 -5.22
N ALA A 209 20.18 1.30 -5.00
CA ALA A 209 19.74 0.64 -3.77
C ALA A 209 20.37 1.26 -2.53
N GLN A 210 21.68 1.52 -2.55
CA GLN A 210 22.39 2.17 -1.46
C GLN A 210 21.79 3.55 -1.15
N ARG A 211 21.55 4.40 -2.16
CA ARG A 211 20.92 5.72 -1.98
C ARG A 211 19.55 5.64 -1.29
N TYR A 212 18.69 4.72 -1.74
CA TYR A 212 17.37 4.55 -1.11
C TYR A 212 17.47 4.00 0.32
N LEU A 213 18.35 3.03 0.58
CA LEU A 213 18.53 2.45 1.92
C LEU A 213 19.17 3.45 2.90
N ASP A 214 20.12 4.27 2.44
CA ASP A 214 20.68 5.36 3.22
C ASP A 214 19.58 6.37 3.58
N ARG A 215 18.76 6.79 2.62
CA ARG A 215 17.62 7.67 2.89
C ARG A 215 16.65 7.04 3.90
N ALA A 216 16.30 5.76 3.74
CA ALA A 216 15.46 5.04 4.69
C ALA A 216 16.07 5.02 6.11
N LYS A 217 17.38 4.82 6.24
CA LYS A 217 18.10 4.86 7.52
C LYS A 217 18.17 6.27 8.12
N THR A 218 18.28 7.32 7.30
CA THR A 218 18.23 8.71 7.80
C THR A 218 16.85 9.05 8.38
N LEU A 219 15.78 8.59 7.71
CA LEU A 219 14.39 8.82 8.13
C LEU A 219 13.99 7.94 9.33
N ASP A 220 14.45 6.69 9.37
CA ASP A 220 14.22 5.75 10.48
C ASP A 220 15.53 5.04 10.88
N PRO A 221 16.33 5.65 11.78
CA PRO A 221 17.57 5.05 12.27
C PRO A 221 17.36 3.73 13.04
N GLY A 222 16.13 3.46 13.48
CA GLY A 222 15.77 2.25 14.21
C GLY A 222 15.51 1.04 13.31
N ASN A 223 15.50 1.20 11.98
CA ASN A 223 15.17 0.14 11.04
C ASN A 223 16.33 -0.86 10.88
N PRO A 224 16.22 -2.10 11.42
CA PRO A 224 17.30 -3.07 11.33
C PRO A 224 17.54 -3.50 9.89
N THR A 225 16.49 -3.60 9.07
CA THR A 225 16.58 -4.05 7.68
C THR A 225 17.48 -3.13 6.87
N ALA A 226 17.24 -1.82 6.90
CA ALA A 226 18.09 -0.85 6.19
C ALA A 226 19.56 -0.97 6.60
N SER A 227 19.83 -1.03 7.91
CA SER A 227 21.21 -1.16 8.42
C SER A 227 21.91 -2.45 7.99
N THR A 228 21.19 -3.59 8.00
CA THR A 228 21.76 -4.89 7.62
C THR A 228 22.11 -4.95 6.13
N PHE A 229 21.25 -4.41 5.26
CA PHE A 229 21.51 -4.39 3.81
C PHE A 229 22.58 -3.37 3.44
N LEU A 230 22.68 -2.23 4.15
CA LEU A 230 23.80 -1.29 3.95
C LEU A 230 25.13 -1.91 4.36
N ALA A 231 25.22 -2.57 5.52
CA ALA A 231 26.44 -3.27 5.92
C ALA A 231 26.84 -4.37 4.93
N LEU A 232 25.85 -5.07 4.35
CA LEU A 232 26.09 -6.04 3.29
C LEU A 232 26.66 -5.37 2.02
N LEU A 233 26.09 -4.25 1.59
CA LEU A 233 26.56 -3.49 0.43
C LEU A 233 27.96 -2.88 0.64
N GLU A 234 28.26 -2.37 1.83
CA GLU A 234 29.58 -1.83 2.19
C GLU A 234 30.66 -2.93 2.11
N GLY A 235 30.36 -4.14 2.59
CA GLY A 235 31.25 -5.28 2.46
C GLY A 235 31.47 -5.72 1.01
N MET A 236 30.48 -5.50 0.14
CA MET A 236 30.54 -5.88 -1.27
C MET A 236 31.24 -4.84 -2.16
N PHE A 237 31.09 -3.55 -1.85
CA PHE A 237 31.64 -2.44 -2.63
C PHE A 237 32.46 -1.48 -1.76
N PRO A 238 33.61 -1.92 -1.20
CA PRO A 238 34.44 -1.08 -0.33
C PRO A 238 35.01 0.17 -1.03
N GLN A 239 34.93 0.24 -2.36
CA GLN A 239 35.40 1.35 -3.19
C GLN A 239 34.34 2.43 -3.46
N ALA A 240 33.05 2.17 -3.22
CA ALA A 240 31.97 3.11 -3.57
C ALA A 240 31.80 4.27 -2.56
N GLY A 241 32.23 4.09 -1.31
CA GLY A 241 32.08 5.08 -0.24
C GLY A 241 33.05 6.27 -0.26
N ARG A 242 33.77 6.51 -1.37
CA ARG A 242 34.74 7.61 -1.50
C ARG A 242 34.42 8.65 -2.57
N ILE A 243 33.29 8.49 -3.27
CA ILE A 243 32.88 9.43 -4.32
C ILE A 243 31.99 10.48 -3.66
N ASP A 244 32.62 11.60 -3.32
CA ASP A 244 32.09 12.97 -3.37
C ASP A 244 30.82 13.23 -2.54
N ARG A 245 31.03 13.51 -1.26
CA ARG A 245 30.04 14.19 -0.39
C ARG A 245 30.14 15.72 -0.49
N ASP A 246 30.83 16.22 -1.52
CA ASP A 246 31.21 17.62 -1.70
C ASP A 246 30.44 18.31 -2.86
N GLU A 247 29.42 17.67 -3.46
CA GLU A 247 28.67 18.24 -4.59
C GLU A 247 27.37 19.01 -4.22
N ASP A 248 26.97 19.06 -2.94
CA ASP A 248 25.73 19.76 -2.52
C ASP A 248 25.95 21.18 -1.95
N GLU A 249 27.13 21.81 -2.16
CA GLU A 249 27.43 23.17 -1.68
C GLU A 249 27.61 24.22 -2.81
N MET A 250 27.17 23.96 -4.03
CA MET A 250 27.23 24.98 -5.10
C MET A 250 25.93 25.02 -5.91
N ASN A 251 25.01 25.93 -5.57
CA ASN A 251 24.51 26.96 -6.49
C ASN A 251 23.56 27.95 -5.78
N ASP A 252 24.03 28.60 -4.71
CA ASP A 252 23.45 29.86 -4.21
C ASP A 252 24.40 31.01 -4.63
N GLU A 253 24.50 31.29 -5.92
CA GLU A 253 25.02 32.57 -6.40
C GLU A 253 24.04 33.08 -7.47
N ASP A 254 23.22 34.03 -7.02
CA ASP A 254 22.91 35.29 -7.69
C ASP A 254 23.18 35.33 -9.20
N ASP A 255 22.12 35.50 -10.01
CA ASP A 255 22.13 36.49 -11.09
C ASP A 255 20.74 36.77 -11.66
N ASP A 256 20.50 38.07 -11.83
CA ASP A 256 19.61 38.77 -12.75
C ASP A 256 18.11 38.88 -12.46
N ASP A 257 17.81 39.91 -11.65
CA ASP A 257 16.98 41.06 -12.05
C ASP A 257 16.46 41.00 -13.50
N SER A 258 15.30 40.40 -13.69
CA SER A 258 14.48 40.62 -14.89
C SER A 258 13.29 41.48 -14.50
N ASP A 259 13.41 42.77 -14.85
CA ASP A 259 12.35 43.76 -14.89
C ASP A 259 11.03 43.15 -15.39
N SER A 260 10.09 43.00 -14.47
CA SER A 260 8.71 42.66 -14.76
C SER A 260 7.99 43.92 -15.23
N ASP A 261 7.95 44.11 -16.55
CA ASP A 261 6.98 44.98 -17.20
C ASP A 261 5.56 44.42 -17.00
N ASP A 262 4.69 45.35 -16.60
CA ASP A 262 3.28 45.15 -16.28
C ASP A 262 2.49 44.47 -17.40
N ASP A 263 1.93 43.29 -17.12
CA ASP A 263 0.74 42.79 -17.81
C ASP A 263 -0.32 42.39 -16.78
N GLU A 264 -1.14 43.37 -16.38
CA GLU A 264 -2.41 43.19 -15.68
C GLU A 264 -3.44 42.47 -16.59
N GLY A 265 -3.14 41.22 -16.91
CA GLY A 265 -4.01 40.31 -17.66
C GLY A 265 -5.00 39.59 -16.76
N ARG A 266 -5.98 40.31 -16.23
CA ARG A 266 -7.39 39.85 -16.05
C ARG A 266 -7.58 38.35 -15.78
N TYR A 267 -7.18 37.86 -14.60
CA TYR A 267 -7.72 36.59 -14.09
C TYR A 267 -9.16 36.84 -13.64
N GLY A 268 -10.08 36.49 -14.53
CA GLY A 268 -11.49 36.40 -14.19
C GLY A 268 -11.67 35.52 -12.96
N ASP A 269 -12.45 36.05 -12.03
CA ASP A 269 -13.02 35.44 -10.84
C ASP A 269 -13.54 34.01 -11.16
N VAL A 270 -12.65 33.00 -11.09
CA VAL A 270 -13.04 31.60 -11.16
C VAL A 270 -13.54 31.27 -9.76
N GLN A 271 -14.84 31.51 -9.59
CA GLN A 271 -15.60 31.09 -8.44
C GLN A 271 -15.40 29.58 -8.24
N LEU A 272 -14.53 29.23 -7.29
CA LEU A 272 -14.37 27.85 -6.85
C LEU A 272 -15.76 27.32 -6.49
N PRO A 273 -16.20 26.20 -7.09
CA PRO A 273 -17.52 25.67 -6.81
C PRO A 273 -17.63 25.35 -5.31
N PRO A 274 -18.79 25.60 -4.69
CA PRO A 274 -18.98 25.32 -3.29
C PRO A 274 -18.69 23.83 -2.99
N PRO A 275 -18.15 23.51 -1.81
CA PRO A 275 -17.73 22.16 -1.43
C PRO A 275 -18.86 21.12 -1.41
N GLU A 276 -20.11 21.53 -1.62
CA GLU A 276 -21.28 20.64 -1.68
C GLU A 276 -21.41 19.85 -3.00
N SER A 277 -20.54 20.08 -3.99
CA SER A 277 -20.57 19.34 -5.27
C SER A 277 -19.74 18.03 -5.29
N VAL A 278 -18.88 17.81 -4.29
CA VAL A 278 -18.04 16.60 -4.21
C VAL A 278 -18.84 15.35 -3.79
N ASP A 279 -20.00 15.54 -3.16
CA ASP A 279 -20.86 14.43 -2.72
C ASP A 279 -21.67 13.80 -3.87
N ARG A 280 -21.83 14.48 -5.01
CA ARG A 280 -22.48 13.89 -6.20
C ARG A 280 -21.61 12.88 -6.94
N ILE A 281 -20.29 13.01 -6.85
CA ILE A 281 -19.33 12.10 -7.52
C ILE A 281 -19.31 10.70 -6.86
N GLY A 282 -19.76 10.59 -5.60
CA GLY A 282 -19.92 9.30 -4.91
C GLY A 282 -21.01 8.42 -5.52
N VAL A 283 -22.06 9.03 -6.08
CA VAL A 283 -23.16 8.32 -6.75
C VAL A 283 -22.70 7.80 -8.11
N ASP A 284 -21.98 8.63 -8.87
CA ASP A 284 -21.39 8.23 -10.15
C ASP A 284 -20.32 7.13 -10.02
N PHE A 285 -19.66 6.97 -8.85
CA PHE A 285 -18.78 5.81 -8.64
C PHE A 285 -19.58 4.53 -8.43
N ALA A 286 -20.65 4.58 -7.64
CA ALA A 286 -21.51 3.42 -7.46
C ALA A 286 -22.18 3.03 -8.80
N ASP A 287 -22.55 4.02 -9.62
CA ASP A 287 -23.17 3.82 -10.93
C ASP A 287 -22.15 3.46 -12.03
N ALA A 288 -20.92 3.99 -12.04
CA ALA A 288 -19.87 3.59 -12.98
C ALA A 288 -19.23 2.25 -12.62
N VAL A 289 -19.15 1.93 -11.32
CA VAL A 289 -18.89 0.56 -10.86
C VAL A 289 -20.08 -0.31 -11.26
N ASP A 290 -21.34 0.12 -11.14
CA ASP A 290 -22.48 -0.66 -11.64
C ASP A 290 -22.42 -0.87 -13.16
N GLU A 291 -22.18 0.15 -13.98
CA GLU A 291 -22.12 -0.01 -15.44
C GLU A 291 -20.94 -0.91 -15.84
N ALA A 292 -19.75 -0.67 -15.30
CA ALA A 292 -18.58 -1.49 -15.62
C ALA A 292 -18.67 -2.93 -15.06
N TRP A 293 -19.47 -3.17 -14.01
CA TRP A 293 -19.61 -4.49 -13.37
C TRP A 293 -20.86 -5.26 -13.84
N VAL A 294 -21.98 -4.59 -14.10
CA VAL A 294 -23.20 -5.14 -14.72
C VAL A 294 -22.90 -5.51 -16.17
N GLU A 295 -22.17 -4.69 -16.92
CA GLU A 295 -21.83 -4.99 -18.31
C GLU A 295 -20.83 -6.18 -18.41
N ARG A 296 -19.90 -6.31 -17.46
CA ARG A 296 -18.98 -7.47 -17.35
C ARG A 296 -19.67 -8.74 -16.86
N GLY A 297 -20.61 -8.64 -15.92
CA GLY A 297 -21.44 -9.76 -15.46
C GLY A 297 -22.41 -10.28 -16.54
N ALA A 298 -23.03 -9.38 -17.30
CA ALA A 298 -23.99 -9.71 -18.36
C ALA A 298 -23.33 -10.38 -19.58
N LYS A 299 -22.10 -10.00 -19.93
CA LYS A 299 -21.32 -10.67 -21.00
C LYS A 299 -21.01 -12.13 -20.66
N LYS A 300 -20.77 -12.46 -19.39
CA LYS A 300 -20.46 -13.84 -18.94
C LYS A 300 -21.65 -14.80 -19.00
N VAL A 301 -22.88 -14.30 -18.79
CA VAL A 301 -24.12 -15.12 -18.87
C VAL A 301 -24.51 -15.45 -20.31
N ARG A 302 -24.12 -14.64 -21.30
CA ARG A 302 -24.36 -14.91 -22.72
C ARG A 302 -23.42 -15.97 -23.32
N VAL A 303 -22.20 -16.09 -22.79
CA VAL A 303 -21.22 -17.07 -23.28
C VAL A 303 -21.49 -18.49 -22.75
N ALA A 304 -22.19 -18.64 -21.61
CA ALA A 304 -22.52 -19.95 -21.03
C ALA A 304 -23.83 -20.57 -21.56
N LYS A 305 -24.51 -19.92 -22.53
CA LYS A 305 -25.80 -20.36 -23.10
C LYS A 305 -25.76 -20.62 -24.62
N GLY A 306 -24.59 -20.56 -25.24
CA GLY A 306 -24.33 -21.02 -26.61
C GLY A 306 -23.37 -22.19 -26.58
#